data_AF-A0A5P2X4L6-F1
#
_entry.id   AF-A0A5P2X4L6-F1
#
_cell.length_a   1.000
_cell.length_b   1.000
_cell.length_c   1.000
_cell.angle_alpha   90.00
_cell.angle_beta   90.00
_cell.angle_gamma   90.00
#
_symmetry.space_group_name_H-M   'P 1'
#
loop_
_entity.id
_entity.type
_entity.pdbx_description
1 polymer ?
#
loop_
_entity_poly.entity_id
_entity_poly.type
_entity_poly.pdbx_seq_one_letter_code
_entity_poly.pdbx_strand_id
1 'polypeptide(L)'
;MTVHHDPTPPAPWSVEERLRAWAAEGQERIAVEMLIEEHALLARPAVQRILVVRTGGAVYADWTHLSLRLPEMELSEGEYAFLEVVLALAFGRQVLVDRVLPLGERRLAVVLRALAAWAGADSLAVGVRS
;
A
#
# COMPACT_ATOMS: atom_id res chain seq x y z
N MET A 1 -38.63 13.94 30.79
CA MET A 1 -38.13 12.66 30.24
C MET A 1 -36.94 12.99 29.36
N THR A 2 -35.73 12.99 29.93
CA THR A 2 -34.48 13.26 29.19
C THR A 2 -34.05 11.98 28.50
N VAL A 3 -34.08 11.97 27.17
CA VAL A 3 -33.60 10.85 26.37
C VAL A 3 -32.08 10.87 26.45
N HIS A 4 -31.50 9.95 27.23
CA HIS A 4 -30.08 9.66 27.17
C HIS A 4 -29.80 9.05 25.79
N HIS A 5 -29.17 9.84 24.92
CA HIS A 5 -28.57 9.31 23.70
C HIS A 5 -27.30 8.58 24.13
N ASP A 6 -27.37 7.26 24.17
CA ASP A 6 -26.21 6.41 24.39
C ASP A 6 -25.24 6.63 23.22
N PRO A 7 -24.00 7.09 23.42
CA PRO A 7 -23.08 7.33 22.32
C PRO A 7 -22.81 6.02 21.60
N THR A 8 -23.16 5.96 20.30
CA THR A 8 -22.79 4.83 19.45
C THR A 8 -21.27 4.62 19.55
N PRO A 9 -20.81 3.41 19.89
CA PRO A 9 -19.37 3.15 19.98
C PRO A 9 -18.72 3.44 18.62
N PRO A 10 -17.51 4.03 18.58
CA PRO A 10 -16.84 4.35 17.33
C PRO A 10 -16.70 3.10 16.47
N ALA A 11 -16.95 3.25 15.16
CA ALA A 11 -16.78 2.15 14.22
C ALA A 11 -15.36 1.59 14.34
N PRO A 12 -15.18 0.25 14.29
CA PRO A 12 -13.86 -0.35 14.37
C PRO A 12 -13.00 0.16 13.21
N TRP A 13 -11.77 0.59 13.51
CA TRP A 13 -10.84 1.11 12.49
C TRP A 13 -10.63 0.11 11.36
N SER A 14 -10.61 0.63 10.13
CA SER A 14 -10.37 -0.14 8.91
C SER A 14 -8.95 -0.72 8.88
N VAL A 15 -8.71 -1.68 7.97
CA VAL A 15 -7.36 -2.23 7.76
C VAL A 15 -6.39 -1.13 7.34
N GLU A 16 -6.82 -0.25 6.44
CA GLU A 16 -6.02 0.85 5.91
C GLU A 16 -5.62 1.83 7.01
N GLU A 17 -6.57 2.22 7.86
CA GLU A 17 -6.31 3.12 9.00
C GLU A 17 -5.30 2.51 9.97
N ARG A 18 -5.42 1.21 10.24
CA ARG A 18 -4.49 0.53 11.16
C ARG A 18 -3.11 0.34 10.55
N LEU A 19 -3.01 0.02 9.25
CA LEU A 19 -1.73 -0.07 8.55
C LEU A 19 -1.03 1.29 8.52
N ARG A 20 -1.77 2.37 8.27
CA ARG A 20 -1.24 3.74 8.32
C ARG A 20 -0.76 4.12 9.73
N ALA A 21 -1.52 3.74 10.76
CA ALA A 21 -1.12 3.99 12.15
C ALA A 21 0.15 3.21 12.55
N TRP A 22 0.32 2.01 12.01
CA TRP A 22 1.52 1.20 12.24
C TRP A 22 2.74 1.74 11.49
N ALA A 23 2.60 2.05 10.19
CA ALA A 23 3.67 2.57 9.35
C ALA A 23 3.82 4.09 9.48
N ALA A 24 4.15 4.58 10.68
CA ALA A 24 4.10 6.00 11.00
C ALA A 24 5.14 6.84 10.23
N GLU A 25 6.32 6.28 9.93
CA GLU A 25 7.45 7.03 9.37
C GLU A 25 8.29 6.22 8.37
N GLY A 26 9.17 6.91 7.65
CA GLY A 26 10.15 6.29 6.76
C GLY A 26 9.57 5.65 5.51
N GLN A 27 10.26 4.61 5.02
CA GLN A 27 9.93 3.96 3.75
C GLN A 27 8.69 3.06 3.85
N GLU A 28 8.44 2.47 5.03
CA GLU A 28 7.24 1.67 5.28
C GLU A 28 5.97 2.51 5.14
N ARG A 29 5.99 3.77 5.60
CA ARG A 29 4.88 4.71 5.40
C ARG A 29 4.55 4.86 3.91
N ILE A 30 5.58 5.10 3.09
CA ILE A 30 5.40 5.27 1.64
C ILE A 30 4.86 3.99 0.99
N ALA A 31 5.41 2.83 1.36
CA ALA A 31 4.94 1.53 0.86
C ALA A 31 3.48 1.23 1.24
N VAL A 32 3.08 1.57 2.47
CA VAL A 32 1.69 1.44 2.93
C VAL A 32 0.76 2.38 2.16
N GLU A 33 1.12 3.65 2.00
CA GLU A 33 0.29 4.60 1.25
C GLU A 33 0.09 4.15 -0.21
N MET A 34 1.14 3.62 -0.85
CA MET A 34 1.01 3.06 -2.20
C MET A 34 -0.02 1.93 -2.27
N LEU A 35 0.01 1.01 -1.31
CA LEU A 35 -0.95 -0.10 -1.26
C LEU A 35 -2.38 0.37 -1.00
N ILE A 36 -2.56 1.37 -0.13
CA ILE A 36 -3.87 1.95 0.16
C ILE A 36 -4.41 2.64 -1.10
N GLU A 37 -3.57 3.39 -1.81
CA GLU A 37 -3.96 4.07 -3.04
C GLU A 37 -4.33 3.07 -4.16
N GLU A 38 -3.59 1.97 -4.27
CA GLU A 38 -3.95 0.82 -5.11
C GLU A 38 -4.98 -0.10 -4.41
N HIS A 39 -6.07 0.53 -3.94
CA HIS A 39 -7.15 -0.08 -3.15
C HIS A 39 -7.63 -1.43 -3.69
N ALA A 40 -7.71 -1.58 -5.01
CA ALA A 40 -8.20 -2.80 -5.65
C ALA A 40 -7.31 -4.01 -5.32
N LEU A 41 -6.00 -3.81 -5.19
CA LEU A 41 -5.06 -4.87 -4.84
C LEU A 41 -5.11 -5.16 -3.34
N LEU A 42 -5.10 -4.12 -2.50
CA LEU A 42 -5.19 -4.28 -1.05
C LEU A 42 -6.54 -4.89 -0.60
N ALA A 43 -7.62 -4.64 -1.32
CA ALA A 43 -8.93 -5.22 -1.04
C ALA A 43 -9.01 -6.73 -1.37
N ARG A 44 -8.07 -7.29 -2.15
CA ARG A 44 -8.11 -8.71 -2.52
C ARG A 44 -7.86 -9.59 -1.29
N PRO A 45 -8.75 -10.55 -0.98
CA PRO A 45 -8.58 -11.44 0.18
C PRO A 45 -7.26 -12.22 0.18
N ALA A 46 -6.77 -12.61 -1.00
CA ALA A 46 -5.48 -13.31 -1.14
C ALA A 46 -4.30 -12.43 -0.71
N VAL A 47 -4.29 -11.16 -1.11
CA VAL A 47 -3.27 -10.19 -0.72
C VAL A 47 -3.35 -9.94 0.79
N GLN A 48 -4.54 -9.65 1.34
CA GLN A 48 -4.68 -9.41 2.77
C GLN A 48 -4.26 -10.61 3.63
N ARG A 49 -4.55 -11.84 3.19
CA ARG A 49 -4.19 -13.05 3.95
C ARG A 49 -2.68 -13.23 4.07
N ILE A 50 -1.92 -12.82 3.06
CA ILE A 50 -0.47 -12.94 3.03
C ILE A 50 0.16 -11.75 3.76
N LEU A 51 -0.30 -10.55 3.43
CA LEU A 51 0.31 -9.30 3.86
C LEU A 51 -0.11 -8.86 5.26
N VAL A 52 -1.37 -9.02 5.64
CA VAL A 52 -1.92 -8.36 6.83
C VAL A 52 -1.96 -9.33 7.99
N VAL A 53 -1.15 -9.06 9.01
CA VAL A 53 -1.19 -9.79 10.28
C VAL A 53 -2.09 -9.06 11.26
N ARG A 54 -2.95 -9.81 11.95
CA ARG A 54 -3.86 -9.29 12.99
C ARG A 54 -3.62 -10.06 14.28
N THR A 55 -3.08 -9.40 15.31
CA THR A 55 -2.75 -10.07 16.58
C THR A 55 -2.98 -9.13 17.75
N GLY A 56 -3.77 -9.57 18.75
CA GLY A 56 -3.90 -8.85 20.03
C GLY A 56 -4.33 -7.38 19.92
N GLY A 57 -5.06 -7.00 18.87
CA GLY A 57 -5.47 -5.62 18.61
C GLY A 57 -4.56 -4.82 17.68
N ALA A 58 -3.35 -5.31 17.37
CA ALA A 58 -2.44 -4.73 16.40
C ALA A 58 -2.70 -5.27 14.99
N VAL A 59 -2.47 -4.42 13.99
CA VAL A 59 -2.49 -4.78 12.57
C VAL A 59 -1.25 -4.18 11.92
N TYR A 60 -0.49 -5.01 11.20
CA TYR A 60 0.73 -4.59 10.51
C TYR A 60 0.89 -5.35 9.18
N ALA A 61 1.79 -4.85 8.34
CA ALA A 61 2.14 -5.50 7.09
C ALA A 61 3.35 -6.43 7.27
N ASP A 62 3.20 -7.69 6.90
CA ASP A 62 4.27 -8.68 6.85
C ASP A 62 4.90 -8.69 5.44
N TRP A 63 5.83 -7.75 5.24
CA TRP A 63 6.58 -7.61 3.99
C TRP A 63 7.38 -8.88 3.65
N THR A 64 7.89 -9.56 4.67
CA THR A 64 8.70 -10.78 4.51
C THR A 64 7.83 -11.89 3.92
N HIS A 65 6.68 -12.15 4.52
CA HIS A 65 5.77 -13.16 4.03
C HIS A 65 5.22 -12.81 2.64
N LEU A 66 4.91 -11.53 2.38
CA LEU A 66 4.55 -11.08 1.03
C LEU A 66 5.68 -11.37 0.03
N SER A 67 6.93 -11.04 0.34
CA SER A 67 8.06 -11.25 -0.57
C SER A 67 8.31 -12.73 -0.89
N LEU A 68 8.10 -13.62 0.08
CA LEU A 68 8.26 -15.06 -0.09
C LEU A 68 7.14 -15.66 -0.94
N ARG A 69 5.92 -15.14 -0.83
CA ARG A 69 4.74 -15.68 -1.51
C ARG A 69 4.44 -15.03 -2.84
N LEU A 70 5.00 -13.85 -3.12
CA LEU A 70 4.73 -13.09 -4.33
C LEU A 70 4.83 -13.92 -5.63
N PRO A 71 5.83 -14.80 -5.82
CA PRO A 71 5.93 -15.64 -7.03
C PRO A 71 4.80 -16.66 -7.21
N GLU A 72 4.10 -17.02 -6.14
CA GLU A 72 3.01 -18.00 -6.15
C GLU A 72 1.62 -17.33 -6.31
N MET A 73 1.57 -16.00 -6.30
CA MET A 73 0.31 -15.27 -6.36
C MET A 73 -0.18 -15.16 -7.80
N GLU A 74 -1.47 -15.42 -8.00
CA GLU A 74 -2.14 -15.18 -9.29
C GLU A 74 -2.36 -13.67 -9.51
N LEU A 75 -1.36 -13.03 -10.10
CA LEU A 75 -1.31 -11.60 -10.36
C LEU A 75 -1.12 -11.35 -11.86
N SER A 76 -1.73 -10.29 -12.36
CA SER A 76 -1.31 -9.72 -13.64
C SER A 76 0.13 -9.20 -13.54
N GLU A 77 0.81 -9.10 -14.68
CA GLU A 77 2.19 -8.60 -14.74
C GLU A 77 2.34 -7.22 -14.09
N GLY A 78 1.37 -6.32 -14.30
CA GLY A 78 1.37 -4.99 -13.69
C GLY A 78 1.10 -4.98 -12.19
N GLU A 79 0.30 -5.91 -11.67
CA GLU A 79 0.13 -6.08 -10.22
C GLU A 79 1.38 -6.64 -9.56
N TYR A 80 2.00 -7.64 -10.19
CA TYR A 80 3.24 -8.25 -9.72
C TYR A 80 4.36 -7.21 -9.65
N ALA A 81 4.59 -6.46 -10.74
CA ALA A 81 5.59 -5.41 -10.79
C ALA A 81 5.33 -4.28 -9.77
N PHE A 82 4.06 -3.92 -9.57
CA PHE A 82 3.70 -2.95 -8.54
C PHE A 82 4.07 -3.43 -7.14
N LEU A 83 3.78 -4.68 -6.79
CA LEU A 83 4.16 -5.24 -5.49
C LEU A 83 5.68 -5.37 -5.34
N GLU A 84 6.43 -5.65 -6.40
CA GLU A 84 7.90 -5.61 -6.34
C GLU A 84 8.43 -4.21 -6.00
N VAL A 85 7.85 -3.15 -6.58
CA VAL A 85 8.22 -1.77 -6.24
C VAL A 85 7.87 -1.44 -4.79
N VAL A 86 6.67 -1.83 -4.33
CA VAL A 86 6.25 -1.67 -2.93
C VAL A 86 7.21 -2.38 -1.97
N LEU A 87 7.59 -3.63 -2.26
CA LEU A 87 8.54 -4.39 -1.46
C LEU A 87 9.94 -3.76 -1.49
N ALA A 88 10.39 -3.28 -2.65
CA ALA A 88 11.67 -2.60 -2.76
C ALA A 88 11.72 -1.38 -1.83
N LEU A 89 10.67 -0.57 -1.79
CA LEU A 89 10.56 0.55 -0.86
C LEU A 89 10.50 0.07 0.60
N ALA A 90 9.62 -0.87 0.93
CA ALA A 90 9.47 -1.37 2.30
C ALA A 90 10.78 -1.92 2.89
N PHE A 91 11.63 -2.52 2.06
CA PHE A 91 12.93 -3.05 2.47
C PHE A 91 14.13 -2.12 2.22
N GLY A 92 13.91 -0.93 1.67
CA GLY A 92 15.00 -0.03 1.27
C GLY A 92 15.94 -0.61 0.19
N ARG A 93 15.41 -1.46 -0.68
CA ARG A 93 16.12 -2.13 -1.77
C ARG A 93 16.00 -1.36 -3.09
N GLN A 94 16.92 -1.65 -4.00
CA GLN A 94 16.85 -1.18 -5.38
C GLN A 94 15.82 -2.01 -6.17
N VAL A 95 15.11 -1.35 -7.08
CA VAL A 95 14.27 -2.00 -8.09
C VAL A 95 14.75 -1.58 -9.48
N LEU A 96 14.67 -2.50 -10.43
CA LEU A 96 14.99 -2.19 -11.82
C LEU A 96 13.92 -1.23 -12.39
N VAL A 97 14.39 -0.21 -13.12
CA VAL A 97 13.51 0.81 -13.71
C VAL A 97 12.55 0.20 -14.73
N ASP A 98 12.92 -0.91 -15.38
CA ASP A 98 12.06 -1.63 -16.33
C ASP A 98 10.75 -2.14 -15.71
N ARG A 99 10.68 -2.29 -14.39
CA ARG A 99 9.45 -2.64 -13.66
C ARG A 99 8.34 -1.61 -13.78
N VAL A 100 8.64 -0.42 -14.28
CA VAL A 100 7.60 0.57 -14.60
C VAL A 100 6.81 0.25 -15.87
N LEU A 101 7.38 -0.54 -16.79
CA LEU A 101 6.76 -0.87 -18.07
C LEU A 101 5.41 -1.60 -17.94
N PRO A 102 5.28 -2.65 -17.11
CA PRO A 102 4.02 -3.39 -16.99
C PRO A 102 2.98 -2.74 -16.07
N LEU A 103 3.31 -1.67 -15.33
CA LEU A 103 2.41 -1.08 -14.32
C LEU A 103 1.08 -0.61 -14.91
N GLY A 104 1.12 -0.12 -16.16
CA GLY A 104 0.04 0.67 -16.73
C GLY A 104 -0.09 2.04 -16.06
N GLU A 105 -0.92 2.89 -16.66
CA GLU A 105 -1.04 4.31 -16.26
C GLU A 105 -1.44 4.51 -14.80
N ARG A 106 -2.43 3.74 -14.32
CA ARG A 106 -2.95 3.87 -12.96
C ARG A 106 -1.85 3.64 -11.92
N ARG A 107 -1.16 2.50 -11.99
CA ARG A 107 -0.14 2.12 -10.99
C ARG A 107 1.14 2.93 -11.13
N LEU A 108 1.49 3.30 -12.36
CA LEU A 108 2.59 4.24 -12.58
C LEU A 108 2.33 5.57 -11.88
N ALA A 109 1.10 6.10 -11.96
CA ALA A 109 0.74 7.33 -11.26
C ALA A 109 0.88 7.22 -9.73
N VAL A 110 0.48 6.08 -9.14
CA VAL A 110 0.68 5.79 -7.71
C VAL A 110 2.18 5.80 -7.36
N VAL A 111 3.00 5.08 -8.11
CA VAL A 111 4.45 5.02 -7.89
C VAL A 111 5.09 6.40 -7.97
N LEU A 112 4.78 7.18 -9.01
CA LEU A 112 5.35 8.52 -9.19
C LEU A 112 4.93 9.49 -8.09
N ARG A 113 3.67 9.45 -7.64
CA ARG A 113 3.21 10.25 -6.49
C ARG A 113 3.91 9.86 -5.20
N ALA A 114 4.08 8.56 -4.95
CA ALA A 114 4.78 8.06 -3.77
C ALA A 114 6.25 8.48 -3.75
N LEU A 115 6.93 8.43 -4.91
CA LEU A 115 8.30 8.90 -5.04
C LEU A 115 8.41 10.42 -4.84
N ALA A 116 7.47 11.20 -5.39
CA ALA A 116 7.43 12.65 -5.17
C ALA A 116 7.23 12.99 -3.68
N ALA A 117 6.26 12.34 -3.03
CA ALA A 117 6.00 12.50 -1.61
C ALA A 117 7.21 12.09 -0.75
N TRP A 118 7.90 11.01 -1.13
CA TRP A 118 9.12 10.57 -0.44
C TRP A 118 10.27 11.57 -0.58
N ALA A 119 10.38 12.22 -1.74
CA ALA A 119 11.35 13.29 -1.99
C ALA A 119 10.98 14.63 -1.31
N GLY A 120 9.84 14.70 -0.61
CA GLY A 120 9.33 15.94 -0.01
C GLY A 120 8.79 16.93 -1.04
N ALA A 121 8.40 16.46 -2.23
CA ALA A 121 7.77 17.29 -3.24
C ALA A 121 6.24 17.27 -3.09
N ASP A 122 5.65 18.45 -2.94
CA ASP A 122 4.19 18.62 -2.78
C ASP A 122 3.41 18.51 -4.11
N SER A 123 4.11 18.56 -5.24
CA SER A 123 3.50 18.45 -6.56
C SER A 123 4.43 17.81 -7.59
N LEU A 124 3.84 17.07 -8.54
CA LEU A 124 4.52 16.47 -9.68
C LEU A 124 3.74 16.83 -10.95
N ALA A 125 4.33 17.64 -11.82
CA ALA A 125 3.76 17.95 -13.13
C ALA A 125 4.12 16.85 -14.12
N VAL A 126 3.13 16.13 -14.64
CA VAL A 126 3.30 15.12 -15.68
C VAL A 126 2.63 15.61 -16.97
N GLY A 127 3.43 15.82 -18.01
CA GLY A 127 2.93 16.18 -19.34
C GLY A 127 2.38 14.96 -20.08
N VAL A 128 1.42 15.19 -20.98
CA VAL A 128 0.96 14.15 -21.92
C VAL A 128 1.89 14.08 -23.12
N ARG A 129 2.10 12.88 -23.66
CA ARG A 129 2.80 12.73 -24.94
C ARG A 129 1.90 13.25 -26.05
N SER A 130 2.45 14.09 -26.92
CA SER A 130 1.81 14.57 -28.15
C SER A 130 2.00 13.58 -29.29
#